data_AF-A0A7Y8LN34-F1
#
_entry.id   AF-A0A7Y8LN34-F1
#
_cell.length_a   1.000
_cell.length_b   1.000
_cell.length_c   1.000
_cell.angle_alpha   90.00
_cell.angle_beta   90.00
_cell.angle_gamma   90.00
#
_symmetry.space_group_name_H-M   'P 1'
#
loop_
_entity.id
_entity.type
_entity.pdbx_description
1 polymer ?
#
loop_
_entity_poly.entity_id
_entity_poly.type
_entity_poly.pdbx_seq_one_letter_code
_entity_poly.pdbx_strand_id
1 'polypeptide(L)'
;MIILHASFLRGEFLVWEETPEEPETSTAKRPGKRRKLRKDSVDPEPLPYDASAEKLSSIFKEIGFDFKISKKSIRSMTIWLPTLENQPLPSSPLIADPPESVREAPPAPWKVTVLRLPLERAVEFLCRSINRQILGPGIIIGKDLSF
;
A
#
# COMPACT_ATOMS: atom_id res chain seq x y z
N MET A 1 -1.70 -6.23 -10.90
CA MET A 1 -0.82 -6.84 -9.89
C MET A 1 -1.01 -6.09 -8.58
N ILE A 2 -0.90 -6.76 -7.44
CA ILE A 2 -1.10 -6.18 -6.11
C ILE A 2 0.02 -6.71 -5.23
N ILE A 3 0.66 -5.84 -4.44
CA ILE A 3 1.64 -6.25 -3.42
C ILE A 3 1.04 -5.95 -2.05
N LEU A 4 0.93 -6.95 -1.19
CA LEU A 4 0.50 -6.78 0.19
C LEU A 4 1.71 -6.54 1.09
N HIS A 5 1.61 -5.51 1.91
CA HIS A 5 2.58 -5.18 2.93
C HIS A 5 1.94 -5.24 4.30
N ALA A 6 2.73 -5.51 5.34
CA ALA A 6 2.30 -5.44 6.71
C ALA A 6 3.35 -4.83 7.64
N SER A 7 2.85 -4.36 8.78
CA SER A 7 3.68 -3.89 9.88
C SER A 7 2.98 -4.18 11.21
N PHE A 8 3.78 -4.29 12.26
CA PHE A 8 3.29 -4.39 13.63
C PHE A 8 3.64 -3.11 14.38
N LEU A 9 2.62 -2.31 14.71
CA LEU A 9 2.79 -1.01 15.34
C LEU A 9 1.87 -0.90 16.56
N ARG A 10 2.45 -0.60 17.73
CA ARG A 10 1.72 -0.39 19.00
C ARG A 10 0.74 -1.52 19.35
N GLY A 11 1.12 -2.77 19.07
CA GLY A 11 0.29 -3.94 19.38
C GLY A 11 -0.76 -4.26 18.31
N GLU A 12 -0.82 -3.50 17.22
CA GLU A 12 -1.74 -3.71 16.12
C GLU A 12 -0.99 -4.24 14.89
N PHE A 13 -1.53 -5.31 14.28
CA PHE A 13 -1.06 -5.78 12.99
C PHE A 13 -1.83 -5.05 11.88
N LEU A 14 -1.10 -4.37 11.01
CA LEU A 14 -1.63 -3.48 10.01
C LEU A 14 -1.19 -3.98 8.64
N VAL A 15 -2.14 -4.11 7.72
CA VAL A 15 -1.90 -4.53 6.34
C VAL A 15 -2.33 -3.41 5.41
N TRP A 16 -1.55 -3.14 4.37
CA TRP A 16 -1.93 -2.28 3.26
C TRP A 16 -1.48 -2.91 1.95
N GLU A 17 -1.98 -2.39 0.85
CA GLU A 17 -1.63 -2.83 -0.49
C GLU A 17 -0.90 -1.74 -1.27
N GLU A 18 -0.14 -2.18 -2.26
CA GLU A 18 0.42 -1.36 -3.31
C GLU A 18 -0.10 -1.87 -4.66
N THR A 19 -0.69 -0.99 -5.46
CA THR A 19 -1.23 -1.32 -6.78
C THR A 19 -0.71 -0.35 -7.85
N PRO A 20 -0.54 -0.80 -9.10
CA PRO A 20 -0.17 0.10 -10.19
C PRO A 20 -1.14 1.27 -10.26
N GLU A 21 -0.63 2.44 -10.64
CA GLU A 21 -1.48 3.60 -10.91
C GLU A 21 -2.48 3.21 -12.01
N GLU A 22 -3.78 3.18 -11.67
CA GLU A 22 -4.80 2.92 -12.68
C GLU A 22 -4.79 4.09 -13.68
N PRO A 23 -4.66 3.83 -15.00
CA PRO A 23 -4.79 4.90 -15.98
C PRO A 23 -6.20 5.48 -15.85
N GLU A 24 -6.32 6.78 -15.52
CA GLU A 24 -7.59 7.45 -15.30
C GLU A 24 -8.55 7.25 -16.49
N THR A 25 -9.42 6.24 -16.44
CA THR A 25 -10.61 6.18 -17.28
C THR A 25 -11.69 7.06 -16.65
N SER A 26 -11.97 8.18 -17.33
CA SER A 26 -13.08 9.14 -17.18
C SER A 26 -13.15 9.89 -15.83
N THR A 27 -12.57 11.09 -15.71
CA THR A 27 -13.07 12.32 -16.37
C THR A 27 -11.96 13.36 -16.43
N ALA A 28 -11.57 13.72 -17.66
CA ALA A 28 -10.80 14.89 -18.06
C ALA A 28 -10.12 15.71 -16.94
N LYS A 29 -8.95 15.26 -16.45
CA LYS A 29 -7.96 16.17 -15.89
C LYS A 29 -6.91 16.49 -16.96
N ARG A 30 -6.81 17.78 -17.27
CA ARG A 30 -5.92 18.37 -18.27
C ARG A 30 -4.46 17.90 -18.09
N PRO A 31 -3.70 17.75 -19.19
CA PRO A 31 -2.30 17.38 -19.12
C PRO A 31 -1.50 18.53 -18.49
N GLY A 32 -0.59 18.20 -17.58
CA GLY A 32 0.42 19.15 -17.09
C GLY A 32 -0.04 20.04 -15.93
N LYS A 33 -0.09 19.48 -14.72
CA LYS A 33 0.31 20.26 -13.55
C LYS A 33 1.01 19.32 -12.57
N ARG A 34 2.34 19.27 -12.67
CA ARG A 34 3.21 18.87 -11.54
C ARG A 34 2.64 19.58 -10.31
N ARG A 35 1.98 18.81 -9.46
CA ARG A 35 1.34 19.34 -8.26
C ARG A 35 2.51 19.67 -7.34
N LYS A 36 3.00 20.91 -7.43
CA LYS A 36 4.03 21.42 -6.53
C LYS A 36 3.50 21.16 -5.12
N LEU A 37 4.17 20.27 -4.41
CA LEU A 37 3.93 19.99 -3.00
C LEU A 37 3.79 21.35 -2.31
N ARG A 38 2.63 21.64 -1.73
CA ARG A 38 2.52 22.81 -0.86
C ARG A 38 3.36 22.46 0.35
N LYS A 39 4.52 23.10 0.46
CA LYS A 39 5.50 22.92 1.54
C LYS A 39 4.90 23.13 2.95
N ASP A 40 3.66 23.60 3.03
CA ASP A 40 2.94 24.01 4.24
C ASP A 40 1.67 23.17 4.54
N SER A 41 1.38 22.08 3.81
CA SER A 41 0.30 21.18 4.26
C SER A 41 0.81 20.28 5.36
N VAL A 42 0.29 20.50 6.58
CA VAL A 42 0.54 19.67 7.79
C VAL A 42 0.13 18.21 7.57
N ASP A 43 -0.72 17.95 6.57
CA ASP A 43 -1.29 16.65 6.30
C ASP A 43 -0.57 15.97 5.11
N PRO A 44 0.00 14.77 5.26
CA PRO A 44 0.69 14.08 4.16
C PRO A 44 -0.24 13.75 2.99
N GLU A 45 0.30 13.75 1.78
CA GLU A 45 -0.46 13.41 0.57
C GLU A 45 -0.77 11.90 0.51
N PRO A 46 -1.91 11.49 -0.09
CA PRO A 46 -2.18 10.08 -0.38
C PRO A 46 -1.09 9.46 -1.26
N LEU A 47 -0.66 8.25 -0.92
CA LEU A 47 0.23 7.46 -1.74
C LEU A 47 -0.48 7.16 -3.07
N PRO A 48 0.12 7.45 -4.24
CA PRO A 48 -0.51 7.18 -5.54
C PRO A 48 -0.83 5.71 -5.81
N TYR A 49 -0.08 4.82 -5.15
CA TYR A 49 -0.21 3.36 -5.27
C TYR A 49 -1.13 2.74 -4.20
N ASP A 50 -1.65 3.56 -3.27
CA ASP A 50 -2.65 3.12 -2.29
C ASP A 50 -3.93 2.76 -3.01
N ALA A 51 -4.44 1.57 -2.73
CA ALA A 51 -5.77 1.21 -3.19
C ALA A 51 -6.81 1.51 -2.09
N SER A 52 -8.07 1.62 -2.51
CA SER A 52 -9.12 2.04 -1.61
C SER A 52 -9.48 0.93 -0.61
N ALA A 53 -10.11 1.34 0.49
CA ALA A 53 -10.68 0.45 1.51
C ALA A 53 -11.50 -0.72 0.93
N GLU A 54 -12.24 -0.47 -0.16
CA GLU A 54 -13.05 -1.46 -0.86
C GLU A 54 -12.18 -2.50 -1.58
N LYS A 55 -11.09 -2.06 -2.22
CA LYS A 55 -10.16 -2.92 -2.95
C LYS A 55 -9.36 -3.79 -1.99
N LEU A 56 -8.84 -3.21 -0.90
CA LEU A 56 -8.25 -3.97 0.22
C LEU A 56 -9.21 -5.05 0.75
N SER A 57 -10.49 -4.69 0.92
CA SER A 57 -11.51 -5.65 1.36
C SER A 57 -11.80 -6.75 0.34
N SER A 58 -11.73 -6.45 -0.96
CA SER A 58 -11.90 -7.46 -2.03
C SER A 58 -10.73 -8.44 -2.06
N ILE A 59 -9.50 -7.94 -1.95
CA ILE A 59 -8.28 -8.76 -1.95
C ILE A 59 -8.35 -9.85 -0.88
N PHE A 60 -8.74 -9.50 0.34
CA PHE A 60 -8.86 -10.46 1.45
C PHE A 60 -9.95 -11.52 1.21
N LYS A 61 -11.04 -11.18 0.52
CA LYS A 61 -12.06 -12.15 0.11
C LYS A 61 -11.53 -13.08 -0.99
N GLU A 62 -10.81 -12.53 -1.96
CA GLU A 62 -10.25 -13.29 -3.10
C GLU A 62 -9.23 -14.34 -2.67
N ILE A 63 -8.41 -14.06 -1.65
CA ILE A 63 -7.47 -15.04 -1.08
C ILE A 63 -8.15 -16.02 -0.09
N GLY A 64 -9.48 -16.00 0.00
CA GLY A 64 -10.27 -16.86 0.89
C GLY A 64 -9.94 -16.63 2.37
N PHE A 65 -9.58 -15.40 2.75
CA PHE A 65 -9.31 -15.05 4.14
C PHE A 65 -10.57 -14.49 4.80
N ASP A 66 -11.36 -15.40 5.35
CA ASP A 66 -12.67 -15.08 5.93
C ASP A 66 -12.54 -14.39 7.28
N PHE A 67 -12.65 -13.07 7.27
CA PHE A 67 -12.89 -12.29 8.48
C PHE A 67 -13.78 -11.08 8.21
N LYS A 68 -14.48 -10.64 9.26
CA LYS A 68 -15.42 -9.52 9.14
C LYS A 68 -14.65 -8.19 9.13
N ILE A 69 -14.38 -7.68 7.93
CA ILE A 69 -13.87 -6.33 7.75
C ILE A 69 -14.98 -5.34 8.12
N SER A 70 -14.69 -4.45 9.06
CA SER A 70 -15.61 -3.40 9.49
C SER A 70 -15.02 -2.03 9.16
N LYS A 71 -15.86 -0.99 9.06
CA LYS A 71 -15.35 0.38 8.92
C LYS A 71 -14.39 0.79 10.04
N LYS A 72 -14.47 0.16 11.21
CA LYS A 72 -13.58 0.45 12.37
C LYS A 72 -12.19 -0.19 12.25
N SER A 73 -12.05 -1.23 11.44
CA SER A 73 -10.76 -1.89 11.17
C SER A 73 -10.00 -1.23 10.02
N ILE A 74 -10.64 -0.38 9.23
CA ILE A 74 -9.98 0.38 8.16
C ILE A 74 -9.66 1.78 8.68
N ARG A 75 -8.43 2.25 8.46
CA ARG A 75 -7.96 3.57 8.88
C ARG A 75 -6.96 4.11 7.87
N SER A 76 -6.74 5.43 7.90
CA SER A 76 -5.61 6.03 7.20
C SER A 76 -4.40 6.09 8.14
N MET A 77 -3.21 5.72 7.65
CA MET A 77 -1.95 5.81 8.38
C MET A 77 -0.89 6.52 7.54
N THR A 78 0.08 7.14 8.20
CA THR A 78 1.26 7.70 7.55
C THR A 78 2.37 6.65 7.52
N ILE A 79 2.91 6.40 6.34
CA ILE A 79 4.16 5.66 6.12
C ILE A 79 5.23 6.60 5.59
N TRP A 80 6.50 6.25 5.79
CA TRP A 80 7.64 7.03 5.30
C TRP A 80 8.32 6.24 4.20
N LEU A 81 8.33 6.79 2.98
CA LEU A 81 8.89 6.12 1.82
C LEU A 81 9.99 6.98 1.19
N PRO A 82 11.06 6.35 0.64
CA PRO A 82 12.00 7.04 -0.23
C PRO A 82 11.22 7.76 -1.33
N THR A 83 11.51 9.04 -1.51
CA THR A 83 10.75 9.90 -2.42
C THR A 83 11.70 10.72 -3.27
N LEU A 84 11.51 10.69 -4.59
CA LEU A 84 12.28 11.46 -5.57
C LEU A 84 11.35 12.40 -6.32
N GLU A 85 11.69 13.69 -6.40
CA GLU A 85 10.87 14.70 -7.11
C GLU A 85 9.37 14.75 -6.71
N ASN A 86 9.05 14.41 -5.44
CA ASN A 86 7.69 14.26 -4.91
C ASN A 86 6.92 13.04 -5.46
N GLN A 87 7.64 12.03 -5.94
CA GLN A 87 7.08 10.73 -6.29
C GLN A 87 7.66 9.68 -5.32
N PRO A 88 6.79 8.93 -4.62
CA PRO A 88 7.25 7.84 -3.78
C PRO A 88 7.84 6.76 -4.68
N LEU A 89 8.95 6.15 -4.25
CA LEU A 89 9.50 5.02 -4.98
C LEU A 89 8.58 3.80 -4.75
N PRO A 90 8.19 3.09 -5.83
CA PRO A 90 7.42 1.86 -5.69
C PRO A 90 8.26 0.78 -5.01
N SER A 91 7.62 -0.13 -4.28
CA SER A 91 8.34 -1.27 -3.68
C SER A 91 8.86 -2.27 -4.73
N SER A 92 8.29 -2.24 -5.94
CA SER A 92 8.58 -3.15 -7.03
C SER A 92 8.34 -2.50 -8.41
N PRO A 93 9.14 -2.85 -9.44
CA PRO A 93 8.88 -2.47 -10.83
C PRO A 93 7.54 -2.96 -11.39
N LEU A 94 6.86 -3.88 -10.68
CA LEU A 94 5.51 -4.34 -11.04
C LEU A 94 4.42 -3.31 -10.74
N ILE A 95 4.72 -2.28 -9.95
CA ILE A 95 3.79 -1.22 -9.55
C ILE A 95 3.98 0.01 -10.44
N ALA A 96 5.21 0.50 -10.53
CA ALA A 96 5.57 1.63 -11.39
C ALA A 96 7.04 1.51 -11.81
N ASP A 97 7.40 2.21 -12.88
CA ASP A 97 8.77 2.23 -13.36
C ASP A 97 9.71 2.80 -12.29
N PRO A 98 10.79 2.10 -11.93
CA PRO A 98 11.76 2.64 -11.00
C PRO A 98 12.52 3.80 -11.65
N PRO A 99 12.87 4.86 -10.90
CA PRO A 99 13.70 5.93 -11.44
C PRO A 99 15.09 5.41 -11.80
N GLU A 100 15.75 6.04 -12.77
CA GLU A 100 17.11 5.66 -13.22
C GLU A 100 18.16 5.71 -12.09
N SER A 101 17.93 6.51 -11.05
CA SER A 101 18.79 6.61 -9.87
C SER A 101 17.98 6.79 -8.58
N VAL A 102 18.39 6.07 -7.53
CA VAL A 102 17.77 6.10 -6.19
C VAL A 102 18.71 6.70 -5.13
N ARG A 103 19.93 7.14 -5.53
CA ARG A 103 21.02 7.50 -4.60
C ARG A 103 20.68 8.63 -3.61
N GLU A 104 19.68 9.45 -3.91
CA GLU A 104 19.26 10.60 -3.09
C GLU A 104 17.74 10.66 -2.92
N ALA A 105 17.10 9.54 -2.60
CA ALA A 105 15.67 9.50 -2.28
C ALA A 105 15.43 9.61 -0.76
N PRO A 106 15.34 10.81 -0.17
CA PRO A 106 15.06 10.96 1.25
C PRO A 106 13.67 10.40 1.57
N PRO A 107 13.45 9.92 2.81
CA PRO A 107 12.13 9.50 3.24
C PRO A 107 11.20 10.72 3.36
N ALA A 108 10.01 10.62 2.78
CA ALA A 108 8.92 11.59 2.93
C ALA A 108 7.64 10.89 3.42
N PRO A 109 6.75 11.60 4.12
CA PRO A 109 5.52 11.01 4.64
C PRO A 109 4.45 10.89 3.55
N TRP A 110 3.77 9.75 3.53
CA TRP A 110 2.67 9.43 2.62
C TRP A 110 1.51 8.79 3.38
N LYS A 111 0.27 9.07 3.00
CA LYS A 111 -0.91 8.42 3.56
C LYS A 111 -1.26 7.15 2.80
N VAL A 112 -1.55 6.10 3.55
CA VAL A 112 -2.07 4.83 3.03
C VAL A 112 -3.30 4.39 3.80
N THR A 113 -4.13 3.61 3.13
CA THR A 113 -5.25 2.90 3.70
C THR A 113 -4.75 1.61 4.32
N VAL A 114 -4.93 1.47 5.64
CA VAL A 114 -4.53 0.28 6.38
C VAL A 114 -5.74 -0.48 6.90
N LEU A 115 -5.65 -1.80 6.85
CA LEU A 115 -6.55 -2.74 7.48
C LEU A 115 -5.89 -3.30 8.73
N ARG A 116 -6.51 -3.06 9.87
CA ARG A 116 -6.12 -3.64 11.15
C ARG A 116 -6.65 -5.05 11.28
N LEU A 117 -5.74 -6.02 11.42
CA LEU A 117 -6.07 -7.40 11.77
C LEU A 117 -5.98 -7.61 13.29
N PRO A 118 -7.00 -8.23 13.93
CA PRO A 118 -6.86 -8.79 15.27
C PRO A 118 -5.70 -9.77 15.32
N LEU A 119 -5.04 -9.91 16.48
CA LEU A 119 -3.82 -10.72 16.61
C LEU A 119 -4.03 -12.17 16.18
N GLU A 120 -5.18 -12.77 16.51
CA GLU A 120 -5.51 -14.15 16.13
C GLU A 120 -5.57 -14.31 14.60
N ARG A 121 -6.09 -13.29 13.91
CA ARG A 121 -6.15 -13.25 12.45
C ARG A 121 -4.81 -12.89 11.82
N ALA A 122 -4.02 -12.04 12.47
CA ALA A 122 -2.67 -11.73 12.02
C ALA A 122 -1.81 -13.00 11.97
N VAL A 123 -1.85 -13.83 13.01
CA VAL A 123 -1.12 -15.12 13.03
C VAL A 123 -1.62 -16.05 11.92
N GLU A 124 -2.94 -16.18 11.72
CA GLU A 124 -3.49 -16.97 10.61
C GLU A 124 -2.98 -16.46 9.25
N PHE A 125 -2.99 -15.14 9.03
CA PHE A 125 -2.53 -14.50 7.81
C PHE A 125 -1.02 -14.74 7.56
N LEU A 126 -0.20 -14.60 8.60
CA LEU A 126 1.24 -14.89 8.54
C LEU A 126 1.48 -16.38 8.21
N CYS A 127 0.78 -17.30 8.86
CA CYS A 127 0.87 -18.73 8.58
C CYS A 127 0.49 -19.07 7.12
N ARG A 128 -0.45 -18.34 6.52
CA ARG A 128 -0.76 -18.49 5.08
C ARG A 128 0.33 -17.93 4.17
N SER A 129 1.11 -16.96 4.66
CA SER A 129 2.15 -16.26 3.90
C SER A 129 3.52 -16.96 3.94
N ILE A 130 3.73 -17.86 4.90
CA ILE A 130 5.02 -18.56 5.09
C ILE A 130 5.48 -19.27 3.82
N ASN A 131 6.75 -19.07 3.45
CA ASN A 131 7.35 -19.64 2.23
C ASN A 131 6.57 -19.39 0.92
N ARG A 132 5.73 -18.35 0.87
CA ARG A 132 4.98 -17.96 -0.33
C ARG A 132 5.42 -16.59 -0.82
N GLN A 133 5.41 -16.45 -2.13
CA GLN A 133 5.53 -15.15 -2.81
C GLN A 133 4.18 -14.64 -3.32
N ILE A 134 3.19 -15.53 -3.44
CA ILE A 134 1.87 -15.26 -4.04
C ILE A 134 0.79 -15.89 -3.15
N LEU A 135 -0.22 -15.10 -2.77
CA LEU A 135 -1.38 -15.55 -1.96
C LEU A 135 -2.62 -15.88 -2.80
N GLY A 136 -2.70 -15.29 -4.00
CA GLY A 136 -3.80 -15.49 -4.94
C GLY A 136 -3.44 -14.92 -6.32
N PRO A 137 -4.31 -15.08 -7.33
CA PRO A 137 -4.06 -14.58 -8.68
C PRO A 137 -3.73 -13.08 -8.68
N GLY A 138 -2.48 -12.73 -9.02
CA GLY A 138 -2.02 -11.33 -9.06
C GLY A 138 -1.84 -10.66 -7.69
N ILE A 139 -1.83 -11.41 -6.58
CA ILE A 139 -1.63 -10.91 -5.21
C ILE A 139 -0.31 -11.46 -4.66
N ILE A 140 0.70 -10.59 -4.63
CA ILE A 140 2.07 -10.85 -4.19
C ILE A 140 2.23 -10.44 -2.73
N ILE A 141 3.10 -11.16 -2.01
CA ILE A 141 3.53 -10.81 -0.66
C ILE A 141 4.76 -9.90 -0.73
N GLY A 142 4.71 -8.75 -0.06
CA GLY A 142 5.84 -7.85 0.12
C GLY A 142 6.96 -8.47 0.93
N LYS A 143 8.19 -7.97 0.77
CA LYS A 143 9.38 -8.53 1.45
C LYS A 143 9.30 -8.43 2.97
N ASP A 144 8.53 -7.49 3.49
CA ASP A 144 8.22 -7.32 4.92
C ASP A 144 7.37 -8.46 5.52
N LEU A 145 6.69 -9.23 4.67
CA LEU A 145 5.87 -10.38 5.05
C LEU A 145 6.51 -11.73 4.66
N SER A 146 7.64 -11.71 3.94
CA SER A 146 8.36 -12.94 3.59
C SER A 146 9.25 -13.39 4.75
N PHE A 147 8.97 -14.56 5.30
CA PHE A 147 9.75 -15.24 6.33
C PHE A 147 9.73 -16.76 6.16
#